data_AF-A0A5K1ARV8-F1
#
_entry.id   AF-A0A5K1ARV8-F1
#
_cell.length_a   1.000
_cell.length_b   1.000
_cell.length_c   1.000
_cell.angle_alpha   90.00
_cell.angle_beta   90.00
_cell.angle_gamma   90.00
#
_symmetry.space_group_name_H-M   'P 1'
#
loop_
_entity.id
_entity.type
_entity.pdbx_description
1 polymer ?
#
loop_
_entity_poly.entity_id
_entity_poly.type
_entity_poly.pdbx_seq_one_letter_code
_entity_poly.pdbx_strand_id
1 'polypeptide(L)'
;VSGNSGNASSAQLSTFTHVKRFIIAMFVMDTWQYLMHRYMHHNKFLYKHIHSYHHRLVVPYAFGALYNHPVEGLLMDTVGGALSFLISGMSPRASILFFSFATIKTVDDHCGLWLPGNLFHIFFQNNTAYHDIHHQLYGNKYNFSQPFFVVWDKVLGTYMPYTLKQRKDGGLEAYRTKD
;
A
#
# COMPACT_ATOMS: atom_id res chain seq x y z
N VAL A 1 -16.93 -32.65 -35.49
CA VAL A 1 -16.16 -31.61 -34.77
C VAL A 1 -17.13 -30.86 -33.85
N SER A 2 -17.27 -31.31 -32.59
CA SER A 2 -18.15 -30.71 -31.59
C SER A 2 -17.30 -29.82 -30.69
N GLY A 3 -17.31 -28.51 -30.97
CA GLY A 3 -16.37 -27.54 -30.42
C GLY A 3 -16.77 -27.00 -29.04
N ASN A 4 -15.89 -27.21 -28.06
CA ASN A 4 -15.24 -26.22 -27.20
C ASN A 4 -16.05 -25.16 -26.40
N SER A 5 -17.38 -25.20 -26.36
CA SER A 5 -18.19 -24.19 -25.65
C SER A 5 -18.16 -24.30 -24.11
N GLY A 6 -17.85 -25.48 -23.56
CA GLY A 6 -17.79 -25.70 -22.10
C GLY A 6 -16.48 -25.24 -21.41
N ASN A 7 -15.39 -25.12 -22.17
CA ASN A 7 -14.09 -24.70 -21.62
C ASN A 7 -13.99 -23.18 -21.45
N ALA A 8 -14.62 -22.39 -22.32
CA ALA A 8 -14.57 -20.94 -22.24
C ALA A 8 -15.37 -20.39 -21.04
N SER A 9 -16.56 -20.95 -20.78
CA SER A 9 -17.41 -20.53 -19.66
C SER A 9 -16.83 -20.91 -18.30
N SER A 10 -16.25 -22.11 -18.18
CA SER A 10 -15.56 -22.55 -16.96
C SER A 10 -14.25 -21.78 -16.70
N ALA A 11 -13.47 -21.48 -17.75
CA ALA A 11 -12.29 -20.63 -17.64
C ALA A 11 -12.64 -19.18 -17.25
N GLN A 12 -13.71 -18.61 -17.82
CA GLN A 12 -14.17 -17.26 -17.48
C GLN A 12 -14.68 -17.18 -16.03
N LEU A 13 -15.43 -18.19 -15.56
CA LEU A 13 -15.89 -18.29 -14.18
C LEU A 13 -14.71 -18.43 -13.20
N SER A 14 -13.67 -19.17 -13.61
CA SER A 14 -12.41 -19.30 -12.88
C SER A 14 -11.65 -17.97 -12.81
N THR A 15 -11.43 -17.28 -13.92
CA THR A 15 -10.72 -15.99 -13.95
C THR A 15 -11.45 -14.94 -13.11
N PHE A 16 -12.77 -14.83 -13.25
CA PHE A 16 -13.58 -13.91 -12.43
C PHE A 16 -13.42 -14.20 -10.93
N THR A 17 -13.42 -15.48 -10.55
CA THR A 17 -13.20 -15.88 -9.16
C THR A 17 -11.83 -15.46 -8.66
N HIS A 18 -10.77 -15.66 -9.44
CA HIS A 18 -9.41 -15.24 -9.07
C HIS A 18 -9.29 -13.71 -8.91
N VAL A 19 -9.85 -12.95 -9.85
CA VAL A 19 -9.87 -11.48 -9.79
C VAL A 19 -10.64 -11.00 -8.55
N LYS A 20 -11.82 -11.57 -8.28
CA LYS A 20 -12.60 -11.26 -7.08
C LYS A 20 -11.80 -11.50 -5.80
N ARG A 21 -11.10 -12.65 -5.70
CA ARG A 21 -10.27 -12.98 -4.54
C ARG A 21 -9.10 -12.01 -4.37
N PHE A 22 -8.45 -11.60 -5.47
CA PHE A 22 -7.42 -10.57 -5.46
C PHE A 22 -7.94 -9.25 -4.90
N ILE A 23 -9.10 -8.80 -5.38
CA ILE A 23 -9.71 -7.55 -4.91
C ILE A 23 -10.06 -7.65 -3.42
N ILE A 24 -10.66 -8.76 -2.97
CA ILE A 24 -10.95 -8.99 -1.54
C ILE A 24 -9.66 -8.90 -0.72
N ALA A 25 -8.58 -9.55 -1.18
CA ALA A 25 -7.30 -9.52 -0.48
C ALA A 25 -6.70 -8.11 -0.39
N MET A 26 -6.79 -7.29 -1.45
CA MET A 26 -6.36 -5.89 -1.40
C MET A 26 -7.12 -5.10 -0.33
N PHE A 27 -8.46 -5.23 -0.28
CA PHE A 27 -9.26 -4.53 0.71
C PHE A 27 -8.99 -5.01 2.15
N VAL A 28 -8.81 -6.31 2.36
CA VAL A 28 -8.46 -6.85 3.67
C VAL A 28 -7.09 -6.33 4.12
N MET A 29 -6.10 -6.36 3.24
CA MET A 29 -4.75 -5.85 3.50
C MET A 29 -4.80 -4.37 3.86
N ASP A 30 -5.40 -3.54 3.01
CA ASP A 30 -5.51 -2.09 3.22
C ASP A 30 -6.22 -1.77 4.54
N THR A 31 -7.27 -2.52 4.88
CA THR A 31 -8.01 -2.32 6.14
C THR A 31 -7.14 -2.59 7.35
N TRP A 32 -6.45 -3.74 7.35
CA TRP A 32 -5.58 -4.11 8.47
C TRP A 32 -4.41 -3.13 8.61
N GLN A 33 -3.72 -2.87 7.50
CA GLN A 33 -2.57 -2.00 7.43
C GLN A 33 -2.94 -0.58 7.86
N TYR A 34 -4.02 0.00 7.35
CA TYR A 34 -4.48 1.33 7.76
C TYR A 34 -4.74 1.41 9.28
N LEU A 35 -5.52 0.47 9.83
CA LEU A 35 -5.90 0.51 11.24
C LEU A 35 -4.69 0.36 12.15
N MET A 36 -3.79 -0.59 11.85
CA MET A 36 -2.58 -0.80 12.62
C MET A 36 -1.61 0.38 12.49
N HIS A 37 -1.44 0.92 11.29
CA HIS A 37 -0.53 2.03 11.03
C HIS A 37 -0.98 3.27 11.81
N ARG A 38 -2.27 3.63 11.67
CA ARG A 38 -2.87 4.72 12.42
C ARG A 38 -2.77 4.49 13.93
N TYR A 39 -3.04 3.27 14.40
CA TYR A 39 -2.93 2.95 15.82
C TYR A 39 -1.50 3.11 16.36
N MET A 40 -0.49 2.65 15.62
CA MET A 40 0.91 2.82 16.00
C MET A 40 1.32 4.29 16.06
N HIS A 41 0.80 5.14 15.19
CA HIS A 41 1.00 6.58 15.25
C HIS A 41 0.32 7.26 16.45
N HIS A 42 -0.89 6.82 16.82
CA HIS A 42 -1.65 7.43 17.91
C HIS A 42 -1.15 6.96 19.29
N ASN A 43 -0.70 5.71 19.39
CA ASN A 43 -0.16 5.17 20.63
C ASN A 43 1.30 5.61 20.81
N LYS A 44 1.54 6.50 21.78
CA LYS A 44 2.88 7.06 22.06
C LYS A 44 3.96 6.00 22.30
N PHE A 45 3.61 4.88 22.95
CA PHE A 45 4.57 3.81 23.21
C PHE A 45 4.94 3.09 21.91
N LEU A 46 3.94 2.68 21.12
CA LEU A 46 4.17 1.99 19.84
C LEU A 46 4.90 2.89 18.85
N TYR A 47 4.52 4.17 18.76
CA TYR A 47 5.26 5.13 17.93
C TYR A 47 6.71 5.21 18.37
N LYS A 48 6.96 5.54 19.65
CA LYS A 48 8.33 5.81 20.14
C LYS A 48 9.24 4.59 20.01
N HIS A 49 8.74 3.39 20.30
CA HIS A 49 9.59 2.20 20.45
C HIS A 49 9.55 1.23 19.27
N ILE A 50 8.58 1.35 18.37
CA ILE A 50 8.40 0.42 17.26
C ILE A 50 8.39 1.20 15.95
N HIS A 51 7.35 2.00 15.71
CA HIS A 51 7.13 2.61 14.41
C HIS A 51 8.08 3.77 14.08
N SER A 52 8.67 4.40 15.10
CA SER A 52 9.71 5.42 14.90
C SER A 52 10.93 4.89 14.17
N TYR A 53 11.18 3.57 14.18
CA TYR A 53 12.29 2.96 13.43
C TYR A 53 12.08 3.12 11.93
N HIS A 54 10.86 2.87 11.46
CA HIS A 54 10.46 3.10 10.08
C HIS A 54 10.55 4.59 9.72
N HIS A 55 10.03 5.46 10.59
CA HIS A 55 10.08 6.92 10.44
C HIS A 55 11.46 7.57 10.63
N ARG A 56 12.53 6.81 10.85
CA ARG A 56 13.91 7.34 10.72
C ARG A 56 14.20 7.74 9.28
N LEU A 57 13.49 7.14 8.33
CA LEU A 57 13.62 7.38 6.90
C LEU A 57 12.70 8.53 6.46
N VAL A 58 13.05 9.76 6.87
CA VAL A 58 12.26 10.97 6.59
C VAL A 58 12.02 11.18 5.08
N VAL A 59 12.96 10.71 4.26
CA VAL A 59 12.79 10.59 2.81
C VAL A 59 12.74 9.10 2.47
N PRO A 60 11.58 8.55 2.10
CA PRO A 60 11.47 7.16 1.68
C PRO A 60 12.33 6.85 0.46
N TYR A 61 12.89 5.65 0.43
CA TYR A 61 13.56 5.07 -0.74
C TYR A 61 13.25 3.57 -0.82
N ALA A 62 13.49 2.95 -1.98
CA ALA A 62 13.00 1.60 -2.29
C ALA A 62 13.40 0.52 -1.25
N PHE A 63 14.65 0.52 -0.78
CA PHE A 63 15.11 -0.43 0.25
C PHE A 63 14.53 -0.14 1.64
N GLY A 64 14.10 1.10 1.88
CA GLY A 64 13.44 1.54 3.11
C GLY A 64 11.99 1.07 3.24
N ALA A 65 11.37 0.58 2.16
CA ALA A 65 9.96 0.22 2.10
C ALA A 65 9.53 -0.80 3.18
N LEU A 66 10.43 -1.70 3.56
CA LEU A 66 10.21 -2.70 4.62
C LEU A 66 11.24 -2.58 5.74
N TYR A 67 11.88 -1.41 5.87
CA TYR A 67 12.74 -1.12 7.01
C TYR A 67 11.86 -0.81 8.23
N ASN A 68 11.41 -1.86 8.89
CA ASN A 68 10.54 -1.77 10.05
C ASN A 68 11.11 -2.57 11.25
N HIS A 69 10.64 -2.26 12.45
CA HIS A 69 10.99 -3.04 13.64
C HIS A 69 10.42 -4.47 13.50
N PRO A 70 11.09 -5.55 13.95
CA PRO A 70 10.58 -6.92 13.73
C PRO A 70 9.15 -7.17 14.22
N VAL A 71 8.76 -6.53 15.34
CA VAL A 71 7.38 -6.60 15.86
C VAL A 71 6.39 -5.88 14.93
N GLU A 72 6.81 -4.79 14.28
CA GLU A 72 6.02 -4.10 13.27
C GLU A 72 5.82 -5.00 12.04
N GLY A 73 6.89 -5.58 11.51
CA GLY A 73 6.79 -6.53 10.38
C GLY A 73 5.94 -7.76 10.71
N LEU A 74 5.98 -8.25 11.96
CA LEU A 74 5.07 -9.30 12.39
C LEU A 74 3.61 -8.83 12.39
N LEU A 75 3.31 -7.71 13.04
CA LEU A 75 1.94 -7.23 13.22
C LEU A 75 1.31 -6.68 11.94
N MET A 76 2.08 -5.98 11.12
CA MET A 76 1.61 -5.35 9.89
C MET A 76 1.68 -6.34 8.74
N ASP A 77 2.88 -6.85 8.42
CA ASP A 77 3.11 -7.62 7.20
C ASP A 77 2.64 -9.06 7.34
N THR A 78 3.05 -9.75 8.41
CA THR A 78 2.73 -11.17 8.59
C THR A 78 1.25 -11.37 8.91
N VAL A 79 0.72 -10.67 9.92
CA VAL A 79 -0.71 -10.81 10.27
C VAL A 79 -1.60 -10.24 9.18
N GLY A 80 -1.29 -9.06 8.62
CA GLY A 80 -2.06 -8.48 7.52
C GLY A 80 -2.06 -9.36 6.28
N GLY A 81 -0.91 -9.93 5.92
CA GLY A 81 -0.80 -10.90 4.84
C GLY A 81 -1.59 -12.18 5.11
N ALA A 82 -1.48 -12.75 6.31
CA ALA A 82 -2.21 -13.95 6.71
C ALA A 82 -3.74 -13.74 6.64
N LEU A 83 -4.24 -12.61 7.16
CA LEU A 83 -5.66 -12.25 7.07
C LEU A 83 -6.11 -12.12 5.61
N SER A 84 -5.31 -11.47 4.77
CA SER A 84 -5.60 -11.29 3.34
C SER A 84 -5.66 -12.63 2.61
N PHE A 85 -4.74 -13.54 2.90
CA PHE A 85 -4.72 -14.89 2.34
C PHE A 85 -5.94 -15.71 2.77
N LEU A 86 -6.20 -15.77 4.08
CA LEU A 86 -7.26 -16.61 4.66
C LEU A 86 -8.66 -16.12 4.27
N ILE A 87 -8.93 -14.82 4.37
CA ILE A 87 -10.26 -14.25 4.13
C ILE A 87 -10.60 -14.26 2.64
N SER A 88 -9.64 -14.01 1.76
CA SER A 88 -9.89 -14.08 0.31
C SER A 88 -10.10 -15.51 -0.19
N GLY A 89 -9.68 -16.53 0.57
CA GLY A 89 -9.76 -17.93 0.14
C GLY A 89 -8.95 -18.22 -1.13
N MET A 90 -7.89 -17.45 -1.37
CA MET A 90 -7.00 -17.66 -2.50
C MET A 90 -6.16 -18.94 -2.34
N SER A 91 -5.78 -19.56 -3.45
CA SER A 91 -4.87 -20.70 -3.40
C SER A 91 -3.45 -20.25 -3.07
N PRO A 92 -2.56 -21.14 -2.58
CA PRO A 92 -1.15 -20.81 -2.38
C PRO A 92 -0.44 -20.29 -3.64
N ARG A 93 -0.85 -20.74 -4.83
CA ARG A 93 -0.29 -20.22 -6.09
C ARG A 93 -0.75 -18.79 -6.38
N ALA A 94 -2.03 -18.49 -6.16
CA ALA A 94 -2.55 -17.15 -6.32
C ALA A 94 -1.95 -16.18 -5.28
N SER A 95 -1.65 -16.66 -4.07
CA SER A 95 -1.05 -15.84 -3.02
C SER A 95 0.38 -15.44 -3.33
N ILE A 96 1.17 -16.30 -3.98
CA ILE A 96 2.51 -15.92 -4.46
C ILE A 96 2.43 -14.72 -5.40
N LEU A 97 1.50 -14.74 -6.36
CA LEU A 97 1.30 -13.63 -7.28
C LEU A 97 0.80 -12.37 -6.55
N PHE A 98 -0.15 -12.52 -5.64
CA PHE A 98 -0.69 -11.41 -4.86
C PHE A 98 0.38 -10.74 -3.99
N PHE A 99 1.15 -11.51 -3.24
CA PHE A 99 2.20 -10.95 -2.38
C PHE A 99 3.38 -10.40 -3.19
N SER A 100 3.71 -10.99 -4.34
CA SER A 100 4.69 -10.37 -5.25
C SER A 100 4.22 -9.00 -5.72
N PHE A 101 2.95 -8.90 -6.13
CA PHE A 101 2.34 -7.64 -6.53
C PHE A 101 2.29 -6.63 -5.37
N ALA A 102 1.88 -7.05 -4.17
CA ALA A 102 1.84 -6.21 -2.98
C ALA A 102 3.23 -5.66 -2.63
N THR A 103 4.28 -6.50 -2.64
CA THR A 103 5.66 -6.07 -2.39
C THR A 103 6.15 -5.07 -3.43
N ILE A 104 5.89 -5.32 -4.71
CA ILE A 104 6.24 -4.36 -5.78
C ILE A 104 5.52 -3.02 -5.53
N LYS A 105 4.25 -3.06 -5.15
CA LYS A 105 3.46 -1.86 -4.85
C LYS A 105 4.01 -1.11 -3.64
N THR A 106 4.35 -1.80 -2.56
CA THR A 106 4.98 -1.17 -1.39
C THR A 106 6.31 -0.52 -1.76
N VAL A 107 7.13 -1.17 -2.59
CA VAL A 107 8.38 -0.56 -3.08
C VAL A 107 8.10 0.70 -3.93
N ASP A 108 7.13 0.65 -4.83
CA ASP A 108 6.71 1.80 -5.64
C ASP A 108 6.27 2.99 -4.76
N ASP A 109 5.51 2.71 -3.70
CA ASP A 109 5.04 3.72 -2.73
C ASP A 109 6.15 4.38 -1.93
N HIS A 110 7.31 3.75 -1.83
CA HIS A 110 8.43 4.25 -1.03
C HIS A 110 9.63 4.65 -1.87
N CYS A 111 9.64 4.39 -3.18
CA CYS A 111 10.89 4.48 -3.94
C CYS A 111 11.40 5.91 -4.14
N GLY A 112 10.57 6.92 -3.94
CA GLY A 112 10.91 8.32 -4.18
C GLY A 112 10.97 8.67 -5.68
N LEU A 113 10.57 7.75 -6.57
CA LEU A 113 10.66 7.93 -8.01
C LEU A 113 9.29 8.21 -8.63
N TRP A 114 9.16 9.38 -9.25
CA TRP A 114 8.01 9.73 -10.06
C TRP A 114 8.31 9.51 -11.55
N LEU A 115 8.19 8.25 -12.01
CA LEU A 115 8.51 7.89 -13.38
C LEU A 115 7.35 8.22 -14.36
N PRO A 116 7.64 8.84 -15.51
CA PRO A 116 6.63 9.04 -16.55
C PRO A 116 6.00 7.72 -17.00
N GLY A 117 4.67 7.65 -17.00
CA GLY A 117 3.95 6.44 -17.43
C GLY A 117 3.90 5.30 -16.41
N ASN A 118 4.23 5.56 -15.13
CA ASN A 118 4.07 4.55 -14.08
C ASN A 118 2.61 4.07 -13.99
N LEU A 119 2.37 2.81 -14.35
CA LEU A 119 1.05 2.20 -14.37
C LEU A 119 0.40 2.18 -12.99
N PHE A 120 1.19 2.03 -11.91
CA PHE A 120 0.63 2.01 -10.57
C PHE A 120 0.01 3.36 -10.20
N HIS A 121 0.65 4.47 -10.57
CA HIS A 121 0.14 5.80 -10.30
C HIS A 121 -1.16 6.11 -11.08
N ILE A 122 -1.44 5.38 -12.17
CA ILE A 122 -2.69 5.50 -12.94
C ILE A 122 -3.84 4.81 -12.20
N PHE A 123 -3.59 3.63 -11.63
CA PHE A 123 -4.64 2.81 -11.00
C PHE A 123 -4.78 3.05 -9.49
N PHE A 124 -3.73 3.52 -8.82
CA PHE A 124 -3.66 3.67 -7.38
C PHE A 124 -3.26 5.09 -6.98
N GLN A 125 -4.08 5.69 -6.13
CA GLN A 125 -3.80 7.02 -5.55
C GLN A 125 -2.78 6.95 -4.41
N ASN A 126 -2.63 5.77 -3.81
CA ASN A 126 -1.49 5.49 -2.94
C ASN A 126 -0.26 5.33 -3.85
N ASN A 127 0.71 6.22 -3.69
CA ASN A 127 1.90 6.30 -4.53
C ASN A 127 3.02 7.02 -3.77
N THR A 128 4.19 7.15 -4.41
CA THR A 128 5.37 7.72 -3.74
C THR A 128 5.16 9.11 -3.15
N ALA A 129 4.41 10.00 -3.81
CA ALA A 129 4.18 11.35 -3.30
C ALA A 129 3.19 11.37 -2.12
N TYR A 130 2.16 10.51 -2.18
CA TYR A 130 1.22 10.32 -1.08
C TYR A 130 1.93 9.87 0.20
N HIS A 131 2.83 8.90 0.07
CA HIS A 131 3.57 8.34 1.20
C HIS A 131 4.72 9.26 1.65
N ASP A 132 5.37 9.98 0.74
CA ASP A 132 6.35 11.02 1.11
C ASP A 132 5.75 12.08 2.02
N ILE A 133 4.54 12.57 1.69
CA ILE A 133 3.81 13.51 2.57
C ILE A 133 3.63 12.97 3.99
N HIS A 134 3.43 11.67 4.16
CA HIS A 134 3.29 11.04 5.47
C HIS A 134 4.59 11.03 6.27
N HIS A 135 5.72 10.71 5.62
CA HIS A 135 7.06 10.65 6.25
C HIS A 135 7.69 12.01 6.55
N GLN A 136 7.21 13.07 5.91
CA GLN A 136 7.63 14.43 6.25
C GLN A 136 7.40 14.73 7.75
N LEU A 137 8.22 15.61 8.34
CA LEU A 137 8.23 15.93 9.79
C LEU A 137 6.86 16.26 10.40
N TYR A 138 5.94 16.80 9.60
CA TYR A 138 4.58 17.19 10.01
C TYR A 138 3.48 16.35 9.33
N GLY A 139 3.89 15.26 8.67
CA GLY A 139 3.08 14.34 7.89
C GLY A 139 2.46 13.20 8.69
N ASN A 140 3.07 12.86 9.84
CA ASN A 140 2.74 11.71 10.69
C ASN A 140 1.32 11.67 11.30
N LYS A 141 0.43 12.61 10.90
CA LYS A 141 -0.98 12.69 11.29
C LYS A 141 -1.93 12.32 10.15
N TYR A 142 -1.41 12.07 8.96
CA TYR A 142 -2.20 11.91 7.74
C TYR A 142 -1.68 10.77 6.88
N ASN A 143 -2.46 10.34 5.89
CA ASN A 143 -2.07 9.42 4.83
C ASN A 143 -1.57 8.05 5.33
N PHE A 144 -2.32 7.40 6.21
CA PHE A 144 -1.93 6.12 6.83
C PHE A 144 -2.17 4.88 5.95
N SER A 145 -3.00 4.99 4.91
CA SER A 145 -3.38 3.86 4.07
C SER A 145 -2.16 3.33 3.33
N GLN A 146 -2.08 2.00 3.19
CA GLN A 146 -1.10 1.27 2.39
C GLN A 146 -1.55 -0.18 2.21
N PRO A 147 -1.16 -0.86 1.11
CA PRO A 147 -0.38 -0.34 -0.02
C PRO A 147 -1.23 0.09 -1.24
N PHE A 148 -2.54 -0.20 -1.31
CA PHE A 148 -3.27 -0.03 -2.58
C PHE A 148 -4.08 1.26 -2.66
N PHE A 149 -5.06 1.43 -1.80
CA PHE A 149 -6.05 2.49 -1.89
C PHE A 149 -5.90 3.49 -0.75
N VAL A 150 -6.50 4.67 -0.91
CA VAL A 150 -6.54 5.75 0.11
C VAL A 150 -7.93 5.87 0.75
N VAL A 151 -8.78 4.84 0.60
CA VAL A 151 -10.19 4.88 1.00
C VAL A 151 -10.35 5.20 2.47
N TRP A 152 -9.58 4.53 3.33
CA TRP A 152 -9.71 4.71 4.78
C TRP A 152 -9.29 6.09 5.25
N ASP A 153 -8.26 6.69 4.65
CA ASP A 153 -7.90 8.07 4.93
C ASP A 153 -9.00 9.06 4.55
N LYS A 154 -9.70 8.83 3.43
CA LYS A 154 -10.83 9.67 3.03
C LYS A 154 -12.04 9.48 3.94
N VAL A 155 -12.38 8.23 4.25
CA VAL A 155 -13.54 7.88 5.09
C VAL A 155 -13.36 8.41 6.52
N LEU A 156 -12.16 8.33 7.07
CA LEU A 156 -11.89 8.66 8.47
C LEU A 156 -11.20 10.03 8.65
N GLY A 157 -11.17 10.86 7.61
CA GLY A 157 -10.71 12.24 7.66
C GLY A 157 -9.22 12.42 7.94
N THR A 158 -8.38 11.47 7.52
CA THR A 158 -6.91 11.53 7.66
C THR A 158 -6.19 11.70 6.32
N TYR A 159 -6.91 11.91 5.21
CA TYR A 159 -6.33 12.20 3.91
C TYR A 159 -5.76 13.62 3.86
N MET A 160 -4.50 13.75 3.44
CA MET A 160 -3.82 15.00 3.17
C MET A 160 -3.46 15.09 1.68
N PRO A 161 -4.10 16.01 0.94
CA PRO A 161 -3.79 16.22 -0.47
C PRO A 161 -2.39 16.83 -0.67
N TYR A 162 -1.85 16.65 -1.87
CA TYR A 162 -0.50 17.10 -2.21
C TYR A 162 -0.42 17.69 -3.62
N THR A 163 0.64 18.46 -3.85
CA THR A 163 1.06 18.96 -5.17
C THR A 163 2.53 18.64 -5.39
N LEU A 164 2.90 18.40 -6.66
CA LEU A 164 4.29 18.17 -7.05
C LEU A 164 4.84 19.44 -7.68
N LYS A 165 6.01 19.88 -7.21
CA LYS A 165 6.73 21.01 -7.79
C LYS A 165 8.09 20.57 -8.31
N GLN A 166 8.49 21.13 -9.43
CA GLN A 166 9.83 20.91 -9.98
C GLN A 166 10.86 21.66 -9.15
N ARG A 167 11.93 20.96 -8.76
CA ARG A 167 13.04 21.57 -8.04
C ARG A 167 14.00 22.27 -8.99
N LYS A 168 14.72 23.28 -8.49
CA LYS A 168 15.72 24.04 -9.27
C LYS A 168 16.88 23.16 -9.77
N ASP A 169 17.23 22.13 -9.01
CA ASP A 169 18.29 21.15 -9.30
C ASP A 169 17.77 19.92 -10.06
N GLY A 170 16.50 19.91 -10.47
CA GLY A 170 15.85 18.79 -11.15
C GLY A 170 15.08 17.85 -10.22
N GLY A 171 14.19 17.05 -10.80
CA GLY A 171 13.28 16.19 -10.05
C GLY A 171 12.03 16.90 -9.52
N LEU A 172 11.22 16.14 -8.78
CA LEU A 172 9.96 16.59 -8.21
C LEU A 172 10.01 16.50 -6.68
N GLU A 173 9.28 17.40 -6.02
CA GLU A 173 9.11 17.39 -4.56
C GLU A 173 7.62 17.53 -4.23
N ALA A 174 7.17 16.74 -3.26
CA ALA A 174 5.79 16.72 -2.82
C ALA A 174 5.54 17.74 -1.70
N TYR A 175 4.54 18.58 -1.90
CA TYR A 175 4.10 19.57 -0.93
C TYR A 175 2.66 19.31 -0.53
N ARG A 176 2.37 19.34 0.76
CA ARG A 176 0.99 19.36 1.26
C ARG A 176 0.27 20.58 0.68
N THR A 177 -0.91 20.35 0.12
CA THR A 177 -1.83 21.44 -0.21
C THR A 177 -2.65 21.71 1.04
N LYS A 178 -2.41 22.87 1.69
CA LYS A 178 -3.26 23.33 2.79
C LYS A 178 -4.66 23.60 2.25
N ASP A 179 -5.66 23.25 3.07
CA ASP A 179 -6.93 23.98 3.08
C ASP A 179 -6.73 25.38 3.68
#